data_AF-A0A1F4JNI4-F1
#
_entry.id   AF-A0A1F4JNI4-F1
#
_cell.length_a   1.000
_cell.length_b   1.000
_cell.length_c   1.000
_cell.angle_alpha   90.00
_cell.angle_beta   90.00
_cell.angle_gamma   90.00
#
_symmetry.space_group_name_H-M   'P 1'
#
loop_
_entity.id
_entity.type
_entity.pdbx_description
1 polymer ?
#
loop_
_entity_poly.entity_id
_entity_poly.type
_entity_poly.pdbx_seq_one_letter_code
_entity_poly.pdbx_strand_id
1 'polypeptide(L)'
;MSKLYVHPLPVRIWHWTNALCFILLILTGTQIRYLGLFDLMSFRTAVLVHNWVGFILMGNFSIWLIFYLFSPKNKTYHPDFNLLKVARECFGQLQYYGYGIFKGDPSPHHLDPYNKFNPLQRMLYQVLMLMLLPLQFFTGLLMWDLQRFSGIVDALGGVRVIDTVHVLIFIFFVFYILIHPYLATLGHTPTAHIKAMISGYEDVEEHPESHTAT
;
A
#
# COMPACT_ATOMS: atom_id res chain seq x y z
N MET A 1 21.95 0.44 20.64
CA MET A 1 20.87 0.07 19.70
C MET A 1 19.83 -0.72 20.46
N SER A 2 18.68 -0.10 20.74
CA SER A 2 17.56 -0.78 21.40
C SER A 2 16.64 -1.37 20.32
N LYS A 3 16.07 -2.55 20.58
CA LYS A 3 15.13 -3.21 19.66
C LYS A 3 13.71 -2.88 20.07
N LEU A 4 13.01 -2.13 19.22
CA LEU A 4 11.61 -1.76 19.46
C LEU A 4 10.68 -2.74 18.73
N TYR A 5 9.64 -3.25 19.40
CA TYR A 5 8.62 -4.08 18.75
C TYR A 5 7.61 -3.21 18.01
N VAL A 6 7.84 -2.99 16.71
CA VAL A 6 7.11 -2.02 15.90
C VAL A 6 5.95 -2.66 15.13
N HIS A 7 6.11 -3.91 14.66
CA HIS A 7 5.16 -4.59 13.79
C HIS A 7 4.59 -5.89 14.40
N PRO A 8 3.35 -5.82 14.95
CA PRO A 8 2.66 -6.99 15.46
C PRO A 8 2.54 -8.12 14.43
N LEU A 9 2.56 -9.38 14.89
CA LEU A 9 2.44 -10.56 14.04
C LEU A 9 1.19 -10.53 13.12
N PRO A 10 -0.02 -10.15 13.57
CA PRO A 10 -1.19 -10.05 12.68
C PRO A 10 -1.00 -9.07 11.52
N VAL A 11 -0.32 -7.94 11.76
CA VAL A 11 -0.05 -6.93 10.72
C VAL A 11 0.94 -7.47 9.69
N ARG A 12 1.97 -8.20 10.13
CA ARG A 12 2.94 -8.82 9.22
C ARG A 12 2.30 -9.89 8.34
N ILE A 13 1.48 -10.77 8.92
CA ILE A 13 0.74 -11.80 8.15
C ILE A 13 -0.15 -11.12 7.11
N TRP A 14 -0.94 -10.14 7.54
CA TRP A 14 -1.81 -9.37 6.66
C TRP A 14 -1.04 -8.72 5.50
N HIS A 15 0.11 -8.10 5.79
CA HIS A 15 0.97 -7.47 4.79
C HIS A 15 1.52 -8.48 3.77
N TRP A 16 2.10 -9.60 4.23
CA TRP A 16 2.69 -10.58 3.33
C TRP A 16 1.64 -11.30 2.49
N THR A 17 0.45 -11.55 3.03
CA THR A 17 -0.70 -12.05 2.26
C THR A 17 -1.09 -11.06 1.16
N ASN A 18 -1.18 -9.76 1.47
CA ASN A 18 -1.45 -8.74 0.47
C ASN A 18 -0.37 -8.71 -0.61
N ALA A 19 0.91 -8.66 -0.21
CA ALA A 19 2.03 -8.60 -1.13
C ALA A 19 2.00 -9.76 -2.14
N LEU A 20 1.78 -10.99 -1.66
CA LEU A 20 1.64 -12.16 -2.52
C LEU A 20 0.43 -12.04 -3.47
N CYS A 21 -0.73 -11.61 -2.96
CA CYS A 21 -1.92 -11.44 -3.77
C CYS A 21 -1.73 -10.40 -4.88
N PHE A 22 -1.14 -9.25 -4.56
CA PHE A 22 -0.86 -8.22 -5.57
C PHE A 22 0.08 -8.71 -6.66
N ILE A 23 1.15 -9.45 -6.30
CA ILE A 23 2.07 -10.03 -7.29
C ILE A 23 1.30 -10.95 -8.25
N LEU A 24 0.49 -11.87 -7.72
CA LEU A 24 -0.29 -12.82 -8.52
C LEU A 24 -1.34 -12.11 -9.39
N LEU A 25 -2.02 -11.09 -8.86
CA LEU A 25 -2.99 -10.28 -9.60
C LEU A 25 -2.34 -9.47 -10.72
N ILE A 26 -1.15 -8.92 -10.49
CA ILE A 26 -0.40 -8.20 -11.52
C ILE A 26 0.02 -9.14 -12.64
N LEU A 27 0.57 -10.31 -12.31
CA LEU A 27 0.99 -11.30 -13.30
C LEU A 27 -0.20 -11.79 -14.15
N THR A 28 -1.28 -12.20 -13.50
CA THR A 28 -2.49 -12.67 -14.19
C THR A 28 -3.20 -11.55 -14.96
N GLY A 29 -3.29 -10.34 -14.39
CA GLY A 29 -3.90 -9.18 -15.05
C GLY A 29 -3.12 -8.74 -16.29
N THR A 30 -1.79 -8.75 -16.21
CA THR A 30 -0.92 -8.48 -17.38
C THR A 30 -1.15 -9.50 -18.48
N GLN A 31 -1.23 -10.79 -18.13
CA GLN A 31 -1.50 -11.86 -19.09
C GLN A 31 -2.89 -11.73 -19.73
N ILE A 32 -3.93 -11.40 -18.95
CA ILE A 32 -5.29 -11.18 -19.47
C ILE A 32 -5.32 -10.00 -20.44
N ARG A 33 -4.58 -8.93 -20.14
CA ARG A 33 -4.55 -7.70 -20.93
C ARG A 33 -3.76 -7.85 -22.24
N TYR A 34 -2.58 -8.47 -22.17
CA TYR A 34 -1.63 -8.58 -23.28
C TYR A 34 -1.55 -10.03 -23.77
N LEU A 35 -2.64 -10.49 -24.37
CA LEU A 35 -2.75 -11.82 -24.96
C LEU A 35 -1.61 -12.09 -25.96
N GLY A 36 -0.90 -13.20 -25.79
CA GLY A 36 0.19 -13.63 -26.67
C GLY A 36 1.54 -12.96 -26.43
N LEU A 37 1.65 -12.00 -25.51
CA LEU A 37 2.94 -11.45 -25.07
C LEU A 37 3.56 -12.31 -23.96
N PHE A 38 2.72 -12.92 -23.11
CA PHE A 38 3.12 -13.75 -21.98
C PHE A 38 2.26 -15.02 -21.92
N ASP A 39 2.89 -16.19 -22.00
CA ASP A 39 2.22 -17.50 -21.95
C ASP A 39 2.64 -18.28 -20.68
N LEU A 40 2.41 -17.69 -19.50
CA LEU A 40 2.70 -18.37 -18.22
C LEU A 40 1.72 -19.51 -17.94
N MET A 41 0.47 -19.37 -18.39
CA MET A 41 -0.62 -20.34 -18.21
C MET A 41 -1.70 -20.18 -19.28
N SER A 42 -2.71 -21.04 -19.32
CA SER A 42 -3.85 -20.83 -20.23
C SER A 42 -4.67 -19.58 -19.87
N PHE A 43 -5.28 -18.91 -20.85
CA PHE A 43 -6.14 -17.74 -20.60
C PHE A 43 -7.23 -18.01 -19.56
N ARG A 44 -7.89 -19.17 -19.66
CA ARG A 44 -8.91 -19.60 -18.70
C ARG A 44 -8.34 -19.72 -17.29
N THR A 45 -7.16 -20.31 -17.15
CA THR A 45 -6.48 -20.43 -15.85
C THR A 45 -6.12 -19.06 -15.31
N ALA A 46 -5.60 -18.14 -16.14
CA ALA A 46 -5.26 -16.79 -15.72
C ALA A 46 -6.48 -16.05 -15.17
N VAL A 47 -7.63 -16.10 -15.85
CA VAL A 47 -8.89 -15.49 -15.38
C VAL A 47 -9.36 -16.13 -14.07
N LEU A 48 -9.33 -17.46 -13.95
CA LEU A 48 -9.74 -18.15 -12.73
C LEU A 48 -8.84 -17.77 -11.54
N VAL A 49 -7.53 -17.80 -11.72
CA VAL A 49 -6.56 -17.42 -10.69
C VAL A 49 -6.73 -15.95 -10.32
N HIS A 50 -6.89 -15.05 -11.30
CA HIS A 50 -7.12 -13.63 -11.06
C HIS A 50 -8.36 -13.39 -10.18
N ASN A 51 -9.48 -14.03 -10.52
CA ASN A 51 -10.72 -13.88 -9.76
C ASN A 51 -10.58 -14.41 -8.33
N TRP A 52 -10.06 -15.62 -8.15
CA TRP A 52 -9.90 -16.21 -6.82
C TRP A 52 -8.93 -15.41 -5.94
N VAL A 53 -7.79 -14.99 -6.48
CA VAL A 53 -6.84 -14.15 -5.75
C VAL A 53 -7.46 -12.79 -5.42
N GLY A 54 -8.26 -12.22 -6.34
CA GLY A 54 -9.02 -10.98 -6.11
C GLY A 54 -9.98 -11.11 -4.93
N PHE A 55 -10.73 -12.21 -4.85
CA PHE A 55 -11.63 -12.48 -3.72
C PHE A 55 -10.86 -12.69 -2.40
N ILE A 56 -9.73 -13.39 -2.43
CA ILE A 56 -8.87 -13.58 -1.25
C ILE A 56 -8.37 -12.23 -0.74
N LEU A 57 -7.86 -11.38 -1.63
CA LEU A 57 -7.37 -10.04 -1.29
C LEU A 57 -8.50 -9.16 -0.74
N MET A 58 -9.68 -9.19 -1.35
CA MET A 58 -10.85 -8.45 -0.88
C MET A 58 -11.31 -8.93 0.51
N GLY A 59 -11.28 -10.24 0.77
CA GLY A 59 -11.57 -10.81 2.10
C GLY A 59 -10.54 -10.37 3.15
N ASN A 60 -9.25 -10.46 2.83
CA ASN A 60 -8.17 -10.02 3.70
C ASN A 60 -8.24 -8.52 4.01
N PHE A 61 -8.57 -7.71 3.00
CA PHE A 61 -8.85 -6.29 3.17
C PHE A 61 -10.06 -6.03 4.07
N SER A 62 -11.15 -6.77 3.90
CA SER A 62 -12.37 -6.58 4.69
C SER A 62 -12.15 -6.85 6.17
N ILE A 63 -11.38 -7.90 6.51
CA ILE A 63 -10.99 -8.19 7.90
C ILE A 63 -10.19 -7.02 8.49
N TRP A 64 -9.22 -6.51 7.73
CA TRP A 64 -8.45 -5.34 8.15
C TRP A 64 -9.31 -4.09 8.28
N LEU A 65 -10.25 -3.84 7.36
CA LEU A 65 -11.12 -2.67 7.39
C LEU A 65 -12.04 -2.69 8.62
N ILE A 66 -12.61 -3.85 8.96
CA ILE A 66 -13.39 -4.02 10.18
C ILE A 66 -12.52 -3.73 11.41
N PHE A 67 -11.32 -4.31 11.47
CA PHE A 67 -10.40 -4.00 12.57
C PHE A 67 -10.05 -2.51 12.63
N TYR A 68 -9.83 -1.88 11.47
CA TYR A 68 -9.47 -0.48 11.36
C TYR A 68 -10.58 0.45 11.87
N LEU A 69 -11.84 0.18 11.51
CA LEU A 69 -13.00 1.00 11.87
C LEU A 69 -13.47 0.80 13.31
N PHE A 70 -13.36 -0.41 13.85
CA PHE A 70 -13.93 -0.76 15.17
C PHE A 70 -12.88 -0.82 16.29
N SER A 71 -11.57 -0.75 16.00
CA SER A 71 -10.54 -0.77 17.03
C SER A 71 -10.29 0.62 17.63
N PRO A 72 -10.55 0.86 18.93
CA PRO A 72 -10.33 2.15 19.58
C PRO A 72 -8.85 2.56 19.70
N LYS A 73 -7.91 1.66 19.36
CA LYS A 73 -6.46 1.88 19.42
C LYS A 73 -5.86 2.58 18.19
N ASN A 74 -6.67 2.99 17.20
CA ASN A 74 -6.16 3.37 15.88
C ASN A 74 -5.87 4.86 15.63
N LYS A 75 -5.77 5.69 16.70
CA LYS A 75 -5.47 7.13 16.59
C LYS A 75 -4.18 7.45 15.81
N THR A 76 -3.24 6.52 15.71
CA THR A 76 -1.96 6.67 15.00
C THR A 76 -2.09 6.85 13.48
N TYR A 77 -3.19 6.40 12.86
CA TYR A 77 -3.34 6.39 11.40
C TYR A 77 -4.20 7.53 10.85
N HIS A 78 -4.89 8.31 11.69
CA HIS A 78 -5.70 9.43 11.21
C HIS A 78 -4.79 10.63 10.91
N PRO A 79 -4.93 11.32 9.77
CA PRO A 79 -4.17 12.51 9.48
C PRO A 79 -4.68 13.62 10.39
N ASP A 80 -3.84 14.61 10.67
CA ASP A 80 -4.36 15.88 11.17
C ASP A 80 -5.38 16.41 10.15
N PHE A 81 -6.55 16.86 10.61
CA PHE A 81 -7.59 17.44 9.74
C PHE A 81 -7.16 18.76 9.06
N ASN A 82 -5.97 19.28 9.38
CA ASN A 82 -5.41 20.46 8.75
C ASN A 82 -4.73 20.08 7.41
N LEU A 83 -5.53 20.07 6.34
CA LEU A 83 -5.09 19.73 4.98
C LEU A 83 -3.92 20.58 4.48
N LEU A 84 -3.84 21.87 4.87
CA LEU A 84 -2.76 22.77 4.46
C LEU A 84 -1.42 22.37 5.12
N LYS A 85 -1.46 21.95 6.39
CA LYS A 85 -0.28 21.45 7.10
C LYS A 85 0.23 20.15 6.46
N VAL A 86 -0.67 19.19 6.21
CA VAL A 86 -0.34 17.91 5.58
C VAL A 86 0.24 18.13 4.17
N ALA A 87 -0.36 19.02 3.37
CA ALA A 87 0.14 19.33 2.04
C ALA A 87 1.57 19.92 2.06
N ARG A 88 1.85 20.84 2.99
CA ARG A 88 3.19 21.42 3.16
C ARG A 88 4.22 20.38 3.59
N GLU A 89 3.88 19.52 4.54
CA GLU A 89 4.74 18.44 5.02
C GLU A 89 5.03 17.39 3.93
N CYS A 90 4.00 16.98 3.18
CA CYS A 90 4.15 16.09 2.02
C CYS A 90 5.06 16.71 0.94
N PHE A 91 4.91 18.01 0.67
CA PHE A 91 5.74 18.70 -0.31
C PHE A 91 7.20 18.78 0.13
N GLY A 92 7.47 19.10 1.40
CA GLY A 92 8.82 19.09 1.95
C GLY A 92 9.48 17.71 1.86
N GLN A 93 8.72 16.65 2.13
CA GLN A 93 9.20 15.27 1.98
C GLN A 93 9.45 14.89 0.51
N LEU A 94 8.61 15.36 -0.42
CA LEU A 94 8.80 15.16 -1.85
C LEU A 94 10.08 15.84 -2.36
N GLN A 95 10.34 17.09 -1.92
CA GLN A 95 11.56 17.82 -2.24
C GLN A 95 12.80 17.12 -1.68
N TYR A 96 12.71 16.56 -0.46
CA TYR A 96 13.77 15.77 0.13
C TYR A 96 14.12 14.54 -0.73
N TYR A 97 13.12 13.73 -1.12
CA TYR A 97 13.37 12.56 -1.98
C TYR A 97 13.84 12.93 -3.38
N GLY A 98 13.36 14.05 -3.94
CA GLY A 98 13.72 14.48 -5.29
C GLY A 98 15.11 15.10 -5.41
N TYR A 99 15.60 15.78 -4.36
CA TYR A 99 16.85 16.54 -4.42
C TYR A 99 17.67 16.49 -3.12
N GLY A 100 17.02 16.66 -1.96
CA GLY A 100 17.71 16.75 -0.66
C GLY A 100 18.55 15.52 -0.31
N ILE A 101 18.08 14.31 -0.65
CA ILE A 101 18.80 13.06 -0.38
C ILE A 101 20.15 12.99 -1.13
N PHE A 102 20.21 13.53 -2.36
CA PHE A 102 21.45 13.58 -3.14
C PHE A 102 22.42 14.64 -2.63
N LYS A 103 21.90 15.66 -1.95
CA LYS A 103 22.69 16.72 -1.31
C LYS A 103 23.20 16.33 0.08
N GLY A 104 22.68 15.23 0.65
CA GLY A 104 22.99 14.80 2.01
C GLY A 104 22.29 15.63 3.09
N ASP A 105 21.19 16.32 2.74
CA ASP A 105 20.37 17.02 3.72
C ASP A 105 19.78 16.00 4.72
N PRO A 106 19.54 16.36 6.00
CA PRO A 106 18.89 15.46 6.95
C PRO A 106 17.42 15.24 6.56
N SER A 107 16.90 14.03 6.83
CA SER A 107 15.48 13.73 6.63
C SER A 107 14.61 14.67 7.48
N PRO A 108 13.59 15.32 6.89
CA PRO A 108 12.70 16.22 7.64
C PRO A 108 11.78 15.46 8.63
N HIS A 109 11.70 14.14 8.53
CA HIS A 109 10.96 13.27 9.46
C HIS A 109 11.94 12.41 10.28
N HIS A 110 11.73 12.37 11.59
CA HIS A 110 12.48 11.57 12.55
C HIS A 110 11.55 10.48 13.13
N LEU A 111 12.07 9.27 13.28
CA LEU A 111 11.32 8.11 13.78
C LEU A 111 10.99 8.30 15.28
N ASP A 112 9.70 8.27 15.60
CA ASP A 112 9.18 8.23 16.98
C ASP A 112 8.21 7.03 17.09
N PRO A 113 8.21 6.27 18.21
CA PRO A 113 7.24 5.19 18.48
C PRO A 113 5.78 5.54 18.17
N TYR A 114 5.38 6.81 18.29
CA TYR A 114 4.04 7.32 18.03
C TYR A 114 3.87 7.98 16.64
N ASN A 115 4.97 8.28 15.93
CA ASN A 115 5.00 8.88 14.58
C ASN A 115 5.88 8.06 13.63
N LYS A 116 5.45 6.82 13.37
CA LYS A 116 6.23 5.81 12.63
C LYS A 116 6.39 6.08 11.12
N PHE A 117 5.47 6.86 10.54
CA PHE A 117 5.40 7.05 9.10
C PHE A 117 5.55 8.52 8.76
N ASN A 118 6.32 8.82 7.72
CA ASN A 118 6.38 10.20 7.24
C ASN A 118 5.00 10.65 6.71
N PRO A 119 4.74 11.96 6.64
CA PRO A 119 3.45 12.51 6.19
C PRO A 119 3.00 12.02 4.80
N LEU A 120 3.92 11.93 3.84
CA LEU A 120 3.69 11.40 2.49
C LEU A 120 3.33 9.90 2.55
N GLN A 121 4.03 9.10 3.34
CA GLN A 121 3.73 7.66 3.51
C GLN A 121 2.37 7.44 4.18
N ARG A 122 2.01 8.24 5.20
CA ARG A 122 0.69 8.19 5.85
C ARG A 122 -0.42 8.52 4.88
N MET A 123 -0.28 9.62 4.14
CA MET A 123 -1.26 10.04 3.14
C MET A 123 -1.38 8.99 2.03
N LEU A 124 -0.26 8.49 1.52
CA LEU A 124 -0.24 7.46 0.49
C LEU A 124 -0.95 6.19 1.00
N TYR A 125 -0.69 5.75 2.22
CA TYR A 125 -1.40 4.61 2.81
C TYR A 125 -2.91 4.80 2.81
N GLN A 126 -3.41 5.98 3.18
CA GLN A 126 -4.85 6.24 3.17
C GLN A 126 -5.44 6.25 1.78
N VAL A 127 -4.78 6.93 0.83
CA VAL A 127 -5.21 6.97 -0.57
C VAL A 127 -5.25 5.55 -1.15
N LEU A 128 -4.25 4.72 -0.87
CA LEU A 128 -4.20 3.35 -1.34
C LEU A 128 -5.30 2.49 -0.71
N MET A 129 -5.38 2.49 0.61
CA MET A 129 -6.21 1.57 1.36
C MET A 129 -7.69 1.95 1.36
N LEU A 130 -8.01 3.24 1.43
CA LEU A 130 -9.39 3.71 1.58
C LEU A 130 -10.03 4.19 0.27
N MET A 131 -9.23 4.39 -0.79
CA MET A 131 -9.74 4.89 -2.07
C MET A 131 -9.38 3.97 -3.23
N LEU A 132 -8.09 3.81 -3.57
CA LEU A 132 -7.68 3.09 -4.79
C LEU A 132 -7.98 1.59 -4.72
N LEU A 133 -7.69 0.93 -3.60
CA LEU A 133 -7.92 -0.50 -3.45
C LEU A 133 -9.42 -0.86 -3.43
N PRO A 134 -10.30 -0.16 -2.69
CA PRO A 134 -11.75 -0.34 -2.81
C PRO A 134 -12.28 -0.10 -4.22
N LEU A 135 -11.75 0.92 -4.92
CA LEU A 135 -12.14 1.19 -6.31
C LEU A 135 -11.69 0.08 -7.27
N GLN A 136 -10.50 -0.50 -7.05
CA GLN A 136 -10.02 -1.67 -7.79
C GLN A 136 -10.93 -2.88 -7.58
N PHE A 137 -11.35 -3.15 -6.32
CA PHE A 137 -12.28 -4.23 -6.03
C PHE A 137 -13.65 -3.98 -6.66
N PHE A 138 -14.16 -2.76 -6.58
CA PHE A 138 -15.46 -2.41 -7.14
C PHE A 138 -15.48 -2.63 -8.65
N THR A 139 -14.50 -2.10 -9.38
CA THR A 139 -14.38 -2.31 -10.83
C THR A 139 -14.18 -3.78 -11.19
N GLY A 140 -13.36 -4.53 -10.43
CA GLY A 140 -13.17 -5.96 -10.63
C GLY A 140 -14.45 -6.78 -10.40
N LEU A 141 -15.23 -6.44 -9.37
CA LEU A 141 -16.49 -7.13 -9.05
C LEU A 141 -17.56 -6.90 -10.13
N LEU A 142 -17.64 -5.68 -10.68
CA LEU A 142 -18.55 -5.39 -11.79
C LEU A 142 -18.19 -6.22 -13.04
N MET A 143 -16.89 -6.37 -13.33
CA MET A 143 -16.43 -7.16 -14.48
C MET A 143 -16.48 -8.68 -14.26
N TRP A 144 -16.50 -9.13 -13.00
CA TRP A 144 -16.60 -10.56 -12.68
C TRP A 144 -17.96 -11.16 -13.11
N ASP A 145 -19.05 -10.41 -12.98
CA ASP A 145 -20.39 -10.82 -13.41
C ASP A 145 -21.15 -9.66 -14.08
N LEU A 146 -20.82 -9.42 -15.35
CA LEU A 146 -21.41 -8.35 -16.15
C LEU A 146 -22.93 -8.44 -16.29
N GLN A 147 -23.50 -9.65 -16.27
CA GLN A 147 -24.95 -9.83 -16.43
C GLN A 147 -25.66 -9.37 -15.15
N ARG A 148 -25.18 -9.81 -13.99
CA ARG A 148 -25.74 -9.45 -12.69
C ARG A 148 -25.63 -7.96 -12.40
N PHE A 149 -24.55 -7.31 -12.85
CA PHE A 149 -24.30 -5.89 -12.58
C PHE A 149 -24.59 -4.96 -13.77
N SER A 150 -25.26 -5.46 -14.81
CA SER A 150 -25.54 -4.73 -16.06
C SER A 150 -26.11 -3.33 -15.84
N GLY A 151 -27.09 -3.15 -14.94
CA GLY A 151 -27.66 -1.84 -14.65
C GLY A 151 -26.66 -0.81 -14.09
N ILE A 152 -25.71 -1.24 -13.25
CA ILE A 152 -24.65 -0.36 -12.72
C ILE A 152 -23.61 -0.09 -13.82
N VAL A 153 -23.26 -1.13 -14.58
CA VAL A 153 -22.32 -1.04 -15.69
C VAL A 153 -22.78 -0.02 -16.73
N ASP A 154 -24.05 -0.08 -17.14
CA ASP A 154 -24.63 0.84 -18.11
C ASP A 154 -24.70 2.27 -17.57
N ALA A 155 -25.07 2.44 -16.29
CA ALA A 155 -25.09 3.75 -15.63
C ALA A 155 -23.72 4.42 -15.54
N LEU A 156 -22.64 3.64 -15.44
CA LEU A 156 -21.25 4.13 -15.38
C LEU A 156 -20.63 4.36 -16.77
N GLY A 157 -21.38 4.20 -17.85
CA GLY A 157 -20.90 4.40 -19.23
C GLY A 157 -20.41 3.13 -19.93
N GLY A 158 -20.76 1.96 -19.39
CA GLY A 158 -20.51 0.65 -19.99
C GLY A 158 -19.19 0.00 -19.61
N VAL A 159 -19.00 -1.24 -20.05
CA VAL A 159 -17.86 -2.11 -19.70
C VAL A 159 -16.51 -1.47 -20.03
N ARG A 160 -16.43 -0.72 -21.14
CA ARG A 160 -15.18 -0.09 -21.58
C ARG A 160 -14.66 0.94 -20.58
N VAL A 161 -15.56 1.71 -19.95
CA VAL A 161 -15.18 2.71 -18.95
C VAL A 161 -14.65 2.00 -17.70
N ILE A 162 -15.36 0.96 -17.24
CA ILE A 162 -14.97 0.17 -16.07
C ILE A 162 -13.61 -0.51 -16.27
N ASP A 163 -13.41 -1.18 -17.42
CA ASP A 163 -12.12 -1.78 -17.78
C ASP A 163 -11.00 -0.75 -17.79
N THR A 164 -11.25 0.42 -18.38
CA THR A 164 -10.25 1.50 -18.44
C THR A 164 -9.85 1.96 -17.04
N VAL A 165 -10.81 2.20 -16.15
CA VAL A 165 -10.53 2.59 -14.76
C VAL A 165 -9.74 1.49 -14.03
N HIS A 166 -10.17 0.23 -14.17
CA HIS A 166 -9.49 -0.91 -13.55
C HIS A 166 -8.03 -1.03 -14.00
N VAL A 167 -7.76 -0.79 -15.29
CA VAL A 167 -6.43 -0.86 -15.89
C VAL A 167 -5.56 0.32 -15.48
N LEU A 168 -6.11 1.54 -15.41
CA LEU A 168 -5.35 2.71 -14.95
C LEU A 168 -4.88 2.54 -13.51
N ILE A 169 -5.75 2.03 -12.63
CA ILE A 169 -5.38 1.74 -11.23
C ILE A 169 -4.40 0.57 -11.16
N PHE A 170 -4.56 -0.46 -11.99
CA PHE A 170 -3.58 -1.54 -12.14
C PHE A 170 -2.19 -1.01 -12.51
N ILE A 171 -2.08 -0.12 -13.51
CA ILE A 171 -0.81 0.49 -13.91
C ILE A 171 -0.17 1.21 -12.72
N PHE A 172 -0.96 2.00 -11.98
CA PHE A 172 -0.49 2.65 -10.76
C PHE A 172 0.05 1.62 -9.73
N PHE A 173 -0.66 0.52 -9.49
CA PHE A 173 -0.22 -0.51 -8.55
C PHE A 173 1.05 -1.25 -9.00
N VAL A 174 1.26 -1.43 -10.31
CA VAL A 174 2.51 -1.95 -10.85
C VAL A 174 3.68 -1.04 -10.46
N PHE A 175 3.58 0.26 -10.71
CA PHE A 175 4.62 1.21 -10.32
C PHE A 175 4.81 1.26 -8.81
N TYR A 176 3.71 1.25 -8.04
CA TYR A 176 3.77 1.23 -6.58
C TYR A 176 4.55 0.02 -6.06
N ILE A 177 4.32 -1.19 -6.60
CA ILE A 177 5.04 -2.39 -6.16
C ILE A 177 6.53 -2.38 -6.51
N LEU A 178 6.94 -1.67 -7.55
CA LEU A 178 8.37 -1.51 -7.86
C LEU A 178 9.03 -0.48 -6.94
N ILE A 179 8.36 0.65 -6.71
CA ILE A 179 8.90 1.76 -5.92
C ILE A 179 8.87 1.44 -4.41
N HIS A 180 7.83 0.77 -3.92
CA HIS A 180 7.63 0.55 -2.49
C HIS A 180 8.77 -0.25 -1.82
N PRO A 181 9.20 -1.42 -2.34
CA PRO A 181 10.36 -2.13 -1.82
C PRO A 181 11.67 -1.35 -1.99
N TYR A 182 11.81 -0.57 -3.07
CA TYR A 182 12.97 0.30 -3.26
C TYR A 182 13.06 1.38 -2.17
N LEU A 183 11.95 2.05 -1.84
CA LEU A 183 11.96 3.02 -0.74
C LEU A 183 12.26 2.35 0.61
N ALA A 184 11.88 1.09 0.80
CA ALA A 184 12.23 0.32 1.99
C ALA A 184 13.74 0.03 2.11
N THR A 185 14.53 0.18 1.04
CA THR A 185 16.00 0.06 1.08
C THR A 185 16.71 1.37 1.38
N LEU A 186 15.99 2.48 1.52
CA LEU A 186 16.57 3.80 1.85
C LEU A 186 16.64 4.07 3.36
N GLY A 187 16.43 3.06 4.20
CA GLY A 187 16.65 3.14 5.65
C GLY A 187 18.13 3.17 6.03
N HIS A 188 18.42 3.22 7.35
CA HIS A 188 19.79 3.21 7.88
C HIS A 188 20.67 2.08 7.33
N THR A 189 20.05 0.93 7.03
CA THR A 189 20.66 -0.07 6.16
C THR A 189 19.64 -0.52 5.11
N PRO A 190 20.08 -0.96 3.90
CA PRO A 190 19.17 -1.41 2.84
C PRO A 190 18.22 -2.54 3.19
N THR A 191 18.48 -3.24 4.30
CA THR A 191 17.67 -4.36 4.76
C THR A 191 16.91 -4.08 6.06
N ALA A 192 17.08 -2.91 6.67
CA ALA A 192 16.52 -2.59 7.99
C ALA A 192 15.00 -2.75 8.01
N HIS A 193 14.29 -2.01 7.15
CA HIS A 193 12.83 -2.04 7.13
C HIS A 193 12.26 -3.39 6.64
N ILE A 194 12.96 -4.06 5.71
CA ILE A 194 12.57 -5.40 5.25
C ILE A 194 12.69 -6.42 6.38
N LYS A 195 13.80 -6.40 7.13
CA LYS A 195 14.00 -7.23 8.32
C LYS A 195 13.01 -6.90 9.42
N ALA A 196 12.64 -5.63 9.60
CA ALA A 196 11.62 -5.23 10.56
C ALA A 196 10.24 -5.81 10.19
N MET A 197 9.88 -5.85 8.91
CA MET A 197 8.65 -6.47 8.43
C MET A 197 8.64 -8.00 8.52
N ILE A 198 9.80 -8.64 8.54
CA ILE A 198 9.92 -10.10 8.74
C ILE A 198 9.95 -10.44 10.23
N SER A 199 10.76 -9.73 11.03
CA SER A 199 11.05 -10.06 12.44
C SER A 199 10.09 -9.39 13.44
N GLY A 200 9.52 -8.25 13.07
CA GLY A 200 8.67 -7.41 13.93
C GLY A 200 9.44 -6.36 14.74
N TYR A 201 10.78 -6.42 14.73
CA TYR A 201 11.64 -5.54 15.52
C TYR A 201 12.40 -4.58 14.63
N GLU A 202 12.50 -3.32 15.07
CA GLU A 202 13.30 -2.29 14.41
C GLU A 202 14.42 -1.84 15.36
N ASP A 203 15.63 -1.72 14.81
CA ASP A 203 16.78 -1.24 15.56
C ASP A 203 16.72 0.30 15.60
N VAL A 204 16.60 0.88 16.79
CA VAL A 204 16.55 2.33 16.98
C VAL A 204 17.90 2.78 17.54
N GLU A 205 18.46 3.84 16.95
CA GLU A 205 19.60 4.55 17.54
C GLU A 205 19.11 5.26 18.81
N GLU A 206 19.71 4.92 19.96
CA GLU A 206 19.43 5.63 21.21
C GLU A 206 19.95 7.06 21.05
N HIS A 207 19.03 8.02 20.86
CA HIS A 207 19.38 9.40 21.14
C HIS A 207 19.69 9.49 22.64
N PRO A 208 20.85 10.04 23.04
CA PRO A 208 21.17 10.20 24.45
C PRO A 208 20.06 11.02 25.06
N GLU A 209 19.40 10.45 26.08
CA GLU A 209 18.44 11.15 26.91
C GLU A 209 19.05 12.50 27.28
N SER A 210 18.39 13.59 26.90
CA SER A 210 18.73 14.88 27.49
C SER A 210 18.40 14.75 28.97
N HIS A 211 19.43 14.52 29.78
CA HIS A 211 19.39 14.69 31.22
C HIS A 211 18.99 16.14 31.51
N THR A 212 17.68 16.42 31.56
CA THR A 212 17.16 17.53 32.35
C THR A 212 17.11 17.03 33.79
N ALA A 213 18.24 17.22 34.46
CA ALA A 213 18.29 17.31 35.90
C ALA A 213 17.36 18.45 36.34
N THR A 214 16.39 18.12 37.19
CA THR A 214 15.77 19.02 38.16
C THR A 214 15.49 18.23 39.41
#